data_AF-A0A7C9AFU2-F1
#
_entry.id   AF-A0A7C9AFU2-F1
#
_cell.length_a   1.000
_cell.length_b   1.000
_cell.length_c   1.000
_cell.angle_alpha   90.00
_cell.angle_beta   90.00
_cell.angle_gamma   90.00
#
_symmetry.space_group_name_H-M   'P 1'
#
loop_
_entity.id
_entity.type
_entity.pdbx_description
1 polymer ?
#
loop_
_entity_poly.entity_id
_entity_poly.type
_entity_poly.pdbx_seq_one_letter_code
_entity_poly.pdbx_strand_id
1 'polypeptide(L)'
;IILIGDWYTRNHSDLRKSLNAGKSLGKPDGVLINGKGPYRYNDTLVPDGIEHETIKVHPGKTYRLRVHNVGISTSLNFRIQNHNLLLAETEGSYTVQQNYTSMDIHVGQSYSFLVT
;
A
#
# COMPACT_ATOMS: atom_id res chain seq x y z
N ILE A 1 -2.53 11.56 1.50
CA ILE A 1 -3.16 10.23 1.71
C ILE A 1 -2.46 9.27 0.75
N ILE A 2 -2.19 8.05 1.19
CA ILE A 2 -1.54 7.00 0.42
C ILE A 2 -2.51 5.81 0.42
N LEU A 3 -3.00 5.44 -0.74
CA LEU A 3 -3.85 4.28 -0.95
C LEU A 3 -2.97 3.14 -1.47
N ILE A 4 -2.94 2.02 -0.77
CA ILE A 4 -2.25 0.80 -1.20
C ILE A 4 -3.28 -0.29 -1.46
N GLY A 5 -3.01 -1.17 -2.41
CA GLY A 5 -3.92 -2.27 -2.70
C GLY A 5 -3.36 -3.23 -3.74
N ASP A 6 -3.85 -4.46 -3.70
CA ASP A 6 -3.62 -5.43 -4.76
C ASP A 6 -4.42 -5.08 -6.02
N TRP A 7 -3.92 -5.53 -7.17
CA TRP A 7 -4.53 -5.27 -8.47
C TRP A 7 -4.62 -6.55 -9.29
N TYR A 8 -5.73 -6.68 -10.01
CA TYR A 8 -5.96 -7.75 -10.97
C TYR A 8 -6.24 -7.10 -12.33
N THR A 9 -5.58 -7.61 -13.36
CA THR A 9 -5.79 -7.24 -14.78
C THR A 9 -7.11 -7.78 -15.32
N ARG A 10 -7.62 -8.85 -14.72
CA ARG A 10 -8.93 -9.43 -15.05
C ARG A 10 -10.06 -8.50 -14.61
N ASN A 11 -11.13 -8.45 -15.41
CA ASN A 11 -12.31 -7.66 -15.10
C ASN A 11 -12.98 -8.12 -13.78
N HIS A 12 -13.44 -7.17 -12.96
CA HIS A 12 -14.15 -7.43 -11.71
C HIS A 12 -15.33 -8.40 -11.85
N SER A 13 -16.03 -8.40 -12.99
CA SER A 13 -17.15 -9.31 -13.26
C SER A 13 -16.70 -10.77 -13.34
N ASP A 14 -15.52 -11.03 -13.90
CA ASP A 14 -14.97 -12.38 -14.02
C ASP A 14 -14.33 -12.86 -12.72
N LEU A 15 -13.71 -11.94 -11.96
CA LEU A 15 -13.27 -12.22 -10.60
C LEU A 15 -14.47 -12.63 -9.73
N ARG A 16 -15.57 -11.87 -9.78
CA ARG A 16 -16.81 -12.19 -9.07
C ARG A 16 -17.39 -13.55 -9.48
N LYS A 17 -17.46 -13.86 -10.78
CA LYS A 17 -17.91 -15.18 -11.25
C LYS A 17 -17.04 -16.31 -10.70
N SER A 18 -15.73 -16.09 -10.61
CA SER A 18 -14.80 -17.07 -10.05
C SER A 18 -15.10 -17.34 -8.56
N LEU A 19 -15.29 -16.29 -7.77
CA LEU A 19 -15.67 -16.40 -6.35
C LEU A 19 -17.02 -17.08 -6.17
N ASN A 20 -18.03 -16.71 -6.96
CA ASN A 20 -19.36 -17.34 -6.91
C ASN A 20 -19.32 -18.83 -7.25
N ALA A 21 -18.37 -19.26 -8.06
CA ALA A 21 -18.11 -20.67 -8.38
C ALA A 21 -17.26 -21.38 -7.30
N GLY A 22 -16.98 -20.74 -6.16
CA GLY A 22 -16.17 -21.28 -5.07
C GLY A 22 -14.66 -21.30 -5.35
N LYS A 23 -14.18 -20.62 -6.39
CA LYS A 23 -12.76 -20.57 -6.75
C LYS A 23 -12.09 -19.38 -6.07
N SER A 24 -10.86 -19.58 -5.59
CA SER A 24 -9.99 -18.49 -5.14
C SER A 24 -9.59 -17.59 -6.32
N LEU A 25 -9.36 -16.30 -6.05
CA LEU A 25 -8.86 -15.34 -7.05
C LEU A 25 -7.40 -15.60 -7.44
N GLY A 26 -6.65 -16.33 -6.61
CA GLY A 26 -5.23 -16.55 -6.78
C GLY A 26 -4.40 -15.35 -6.34
N LYS A 27 -3.15 -15.29 -6.80
CA LYS A 27 -2.24 -14.17 -6.54
C LYS A 27 -2.65 -12.96 -7.40
N PRO A 28 -2.65 -11.73 -6.86
CA PRO A 28 -2.85 -10.54 -7.68
C PRO A 28 -1.72 -10.32 -8.69
N ASP A 29 -2.02 -9.62 -9.76
CA ASP A 29 -1.08 -9.27 -10.83
C ASP A 29 -0.09 -8.19 -10.39
N GLY A 30 -0.44 -7.38 -9.39
CA GLY A 30 0.44 -6.36 -8.85
C GLY A 30 -0.07 -5.71 -7.57
N VAL A 31 0.73 -4.77 -7.07
CA VAL A 31 0.37 -3.86 -5.97
C VAL A 31 0.47 -2.45 -6.51
N LEU A 32 -0.51 -1.62 -6.17
CA LEU A 32 -0.56 -0.22 -6.56
C LEU A 32 -0.36 0.67 -5.33
N ILE A 33 0.29 1.82 -5.55
CA ILE A 33 0.36 2.92 -4.60
C ILE A 33 -0.27 4.14 -5.29
N ASN A 34 -1.36 4.68 -4.73
CA ASN A 34 -2.15 5.76 -5.33
C ASN A 34 -2.55 5.47 -6.79
N GLY A 35 -2.89 4.22 -7.10
CA GLY A 35 -3.28 3.79 -8.45
C GLY A 35 -2.13 3.61 -9.44
N LYS A 36 -0.89 3.85 -9.02
CA LYS A 36 0.32 3.71 -9.84
C LYS A 36 1.08 2.43 -9.52
N GLY A 37 1.80 1.93 -10.51
CA GLY A 37 2.59 0.71 -10.41
C GLY A 37 3.90 0.89 -9.66
N PRO A 38 4.73 -0.16 -9.61
CA PRO A 38 6.03 -0.12 -8.93
C PRO A 38 7.04 0.76 -9.68
N TYR A 39 7.97 1.35 -8.91
CA TYR A 39 9.19 1.93 -9.48
C TYR A 39 10.01 0.85 -10.20
N ARG A 40 10.65 1.19 -11.32
CA ARG A 40 11.50 0.29 -12.09
C ARG A 40 12.83 0.03 -11.37
N TYR A 41 12.80 -0.81 -10.34
CA TYR A 41 13.98 -1.21 -9.57
C TYR A 41 14.81 -2.31 -10.25
N ASN A 42 14.25 -2.95 -11.29
CA ASN A 42 14.92 -4.00 -12.06
C ASN A 42 14.35 -4.04 -13.49
N ASP A 43 15.24 -3.96 -14.49
CA ASP A 43 14.88 -3.90 -15.91
C ASP A 43 14.30 -5.20 -16.48
N THR A 44 14.49 -6.33 -15.80
CA THR A 44 13.94 -7.63 -16.22
C THR A 44 12.61 -7.97 -15.56
N LEU A 45 12.33 -7.39 -14.38
CA LEU A 45 11.12 -7.67 -13.61
C LEU A 45 10.04 -6.60 -13.78
N VAL A 46 10.43 -5.35 -14.01
CA VAL A 46 9.50 -4.22 -14.15
C VAL A 46 9.67 -3.64 -15.55
N PRO A 47 8.65 -3.76 -16.43
CA PRO A 47 8.66 -3.16 -17.75
C PRO A 47 8.86 -1.64 -17.71
N ASP A 48 9.38 -1.10 -18.81
CA ASP A 48 9.51 0.35 -18.96
C ASP A 48 8.15 1.03 -19.12
N GLY A 49 8.08 2.31 -18.78
CA GLY A 49 6.87 3.14 -18.96
C GLY A 49 5.79 2.99 -17.90
N ILE A 50 6.02 2.23 -16.82
CA ILE A 50 5.09 2.17 -15.68
C ILE A 50 5.25 3.45 -14.83
N GLU A 51 4.17 4.23 -14.73
CA GLU A 51 4.12 5.33 -13.77
C GLU A 51 4.17 4.82 -12.34
N HIS A 52 4.95 5.50 -11.49
CA HIS A 52 5.09 5.20 -10.08
C HIS A 52 4.81 6.44 -9.23
N GLU A 53 4.43 6.22 -7.98
CA GLU A 53 4.16 7.32 -7.05
C GLU A 53 5.46 7.91 -6.51
N THR A 54 5.56 9.24 -6.53
CA THR A 54 6.67 10.00 -5.94
C THR A 54 6.13 11.06 -5.01
N ILE A 55 6.52 11.00 -3.74
CA ILE A 55 6.17 12.00 -2.74
C ILE A 55 7.41 12.85 -2.46
N LYS A 56 7.35 14.13 -2.84
CA LYS A 56 8.45 15.08 -2.58
C LYS A 56 8.37 15.60 -1.15
N VAL A 57 9.50 15.61 -0.47
CA VAL A 57 9.65 16.07 0.92
C VAL A 57 10.83 17.04 1.04
N HIS A 58 10.81 17.85 2.10
CA HIS A 58 11.91 18.74 2.46
C HIS A 58 12.67 18.20 3.67
N PRO A 59 14.02 18.22 3.65
CA PRO A 59 14.82 17.77 4.79
C PRO A 59 14.48 18.50 6.09
N GLY A 60 14.47 17.76 7.21
CA GLY A 60 14.21 18.31 8.56
C GLY A 60 12.75 18.68 8.83
N LYS A 61 11.81 18.27 7.98
CA LYS A 61 10.37 18.46 8.18
C LYS A 61 9.71 17.13 8.55
N THR A 62 8.74 17.19 9.44
CA THR A 62 7.91 16.05 9.80
C THR A 62 6.64 16.04 8.96
N TYR A 63 6.34 14.89 8.37
CA TYR A 63 5.16 14.67 7.53
C TYR A 63 4.23 13.64 8.16
N ARG A 64 2.93 13.90 8.11
CA ARG A 64 1.89 12.93 8.45
C ARG A 64 1.44 12.18 7.21
N LEU A 65 1.77 10.89 7.14
CA LEU A 65 1.34 9.99 6.08
C LEU A 65 0.15 9.18 6.57
N ARG A 66 -0.98 9.29 5.87
CA ARG A 66 -2.17 8.45 6.10
C ARG A 66 -2.17 7.34 5.07
N VAL A 67 -2.02 6.09 5.49
CA VAL A 67 -1.92 4.91 4.64
C VAL A 67 -3.16 4.05 4.83
N HIS A 68 -3.84 3.72 3.73
CA HIS A 68 -5.07 2.92 3.74
C HIS A 68 -4.92 1.75 2.78
N ASN A 69 -5.21 0.53 3.24
CA ASN A 69 -5.27 -0.62 2.35
C ASN A 69 -6.69 -0.76 1.78
N VAL A 70 -6.83 -0.42 0.50
CA VAL A 70 -8.08 -0.46 -0.28
C VAL A 70 -8.09 -1.62 -1.28
N GLY A 71 -7.23 -2.63 -1.06
CA GLY A 71 -7.20 -3.85 -1.86
C GLY A 71 -8.43 -4.74 -1.66
N ILE A 72 -8.45 -5.85 -2.38
CA ILE A 72 -9.50 -6.88 -2.37
C ILE A 72 -9.22 -7.93 -1.30
N SER A 73 -7.97 -8.41 -1.20
CA SER A 73 -7.66 -9.59 -0.37
C SER A 73 -6.30 -9.59 0.31
N THR A 74 -5.35 -8.81 -0.20
CA THR A 74 -3.95 -8.93 0.21
C THR A 74 -3.60 -8.00 1.39
N SER A 75 -3.02 -8.58 2.44
CA SER A 75 -2.32 -7.81 3.49
C SER A 75 -0.97 -7.34 2.97
N LEU A 76 -0.64 -6.08 3.20
CA LEU A 76 0.58 -5.47 2.67
C LEU A 76 1.45 -4.96 3.82
N ASN A 77 2.74 -5.28 3.74
CA ASN A 77 3.74 -4.71 4.63
C ASN A 77 4.21 -3.35 4.06
N PHE A 78 4.01 -2.28 4.82
CA PHE A 78 4.39 -0.92 4.44
C PHE A 78 5.68 -0.51 5.16
N ARG A 79 6.64 0.04 4.41
CA ARG A 79 7.92 0.54 4.91
C ARG A 79 8.40 1.72 4.09
N ILE A 80 9.15 2.61 4.73
CA ILE A 80 9.98 3.61 4.05
C ILE A 80 11.43 3.27 4.34
N GLN A 81 12.23 3.05 3.30
CA GLN A 81 13.63 2.66 3.45
C GLN A 81 14.39 3.75 4.23
N ASN A 82 15.20 3.34 5.21
CA ASN A 82 16.00 4.20 6.07
C ASN A 82 15.21 5.24 6.91
N HIS A 83 13.91 5.04 7.12
CA HIS A 83 13.09 5.90 7.98
C HIS A 83 12.29 5.05 8.98
N ASN A 84 12.11 5.59 10.19
CA ASN A 84 11.16 5.04 11.16
C ASN A 84 9.78 5.66 10.93
N LEU A 85 8.76 4.88 11.25
CA LEU A 85 7.35 5.24 11.21
C LEU A 85 6.85 5.42 12.65
N LEU A 86 6.61 6.66 13.08
CA LEU A 86 5.98 6.91 14.38
C LEU A 86 4.46 6.77 14.22
N LEU A 87 3.87 5.71 14.79
CA LEU A 87 2.44 5.49 14.74
C LEU A 87 1.71 6.56 15.56
N ALA A 88 0.78 7.28 14.92
CA ALA A 88 0.02 8.36 15.54
C ALA A 88 -1.49 8.10 15.59
N GLU A 89 -2.03 7.29 14.67
CA GLU A 89 -3.46 6.98 14.59
C GLU A 89 -3.68 5.60 13.98
N THR A 90 -4.67 4.88 14.48
CA THR A 90 -5.18 3.61 13.95
C THR A 90 -6.68 3.74 13.75
N GLU A 91 -7.17 3.56 12.53
CA GLU A 91 -8.60 3.48 12.19
C GLU A 91 -9.44 4.66 12.73
N GLY A 92 -8.87 5.87 12.67
CA GLY A 92 -9.52 7.09 13.13
C GLY A 92 -9.41 7.37 14.64
N SER A 93 -8.71 6.51 15.39
CA SER A 93 -8.45 6.69 16.82
C SER A 93 -6.97 6.93 17.11
N TYR A 94 -6.68 7.85 18.03
CA TYR A 94 -5.32 8.09 18.49
C TYR A 94 -4.80 6.92 19.33
N THR A 95 -3.53 6.59 19.17
CA THR A 95 -2.85 5.53 19.91
C THR A 95 -1.67 6.07 20.70
N VAL A 96 -1.18 5.26 21.64
CA VAL A 96 0.12 5.52 22.26
C VAL A 96 1.18 5.46 21.17
N GLN A 97 1.96 6.53 21.06
CA GLN A 97 2.91 6.69 19.97
C GLN A 97 4.08 5.70 20.12
N GLN A 98 4.38 4.98 19.05
CA GLN A 98 5.47 4.02 19.01
C GLN A 98 6.13 3.99 17.64
N ASN A 99 7.44 3.79 17.63
CA ASN A 99 8.25 3.72 16.41
C ASN A 99 8.28 2.30 15.86
N TYR A 100 8.08 2.19 14.54
CA TYR A 100 8.16 0.95 13.77
C TYR A 100 9.06 1.16 12.54
N THR A 101 9.72 0.11 12.07
CA THR A 101 10.46 0.14 10.80
C THR A 101 9.60 -0.30 9.61
N SER A 102 8.52 -1.03 9.89
CA SER A 102 7.50 -1.48 8.94
C SER A 102 6.19 -1.78 9.67
N MET A 103 5.07 -1.78 8.95
CA MET A 103 3.75 -2.12 9.51
C MET A 103 2.97 -3.00 8.52
N ASP A 104 2.36 -4.07 9.01
CA ASP A 104 1.40 -4.84 8.23
C ASP A 104 0.04 -4.15 8.28
N ILE A 105 -0.54 -3.91 7.10
CA ILE A 105 -1.82 -3.22 6.93
C ILE A 105 -2.76 -4.18 6.20
N HIS A 106 -3.78 -4.67 6.90
CA HIS A 106 -4.80 -5.55 6.32
C HIS A 106 -5.82 -4.74 5.52
N VAL A 107 -6.55 -5.42 4.64
CA VAL A 107 -7.61 -4.81 3.82
C VAL A 107 -8.63 -4.10 4.72
N GLY A 108 -8.96 -2.85 4.37
CA GLY A 108 -9.88 -1.99 5.12
C GLY A 108 -9.23 -1.20 6.24
N GLN A 109 -8.02 -1.57 6.68
CA GLN A 109 -7.34 -0.87 7.77
C GLN A 109 -6.72 0.44 7.30
N SER A 110 -6.62 1.37 8.25
CA SER A 110 -6.14 2.73 8.03
C SER A 110 -5.20 3.15 9.14
N TYR A 111 -4.03 3.67 8.80
CA TYR A 111 -3.00 4.08 9.76
C TYR A 111 -2.45 5.47 9.44
N SER A 112 -2.14 6.25 10.46
CA SER A 112 -1.36 7.49 10.31
C SER A 112 0.02 7.34 10.94
N PHE A 113 1.06 7.66 10.17
CA PHE A 113 2.44 7.71 10.63
C PHE A 113 2.99 9.12 10.55
N LEU A 114 3.83 9.49 11.51
CA LEU A 114 4.71 10.65 11.41
C LEU A 114 6.10 10.18 10.98
N VAL A 115 6.69 10.87 10.01
CA VAL A 115 8.00 10.55 9.43
C VAL A 115 8.80 11.84 9.34
N THR A 116 10.09 11.79 9.69
CA THR A 116 11.03 12.94 9.69
C THR A 116 12.32 12.55 9.00
#